data_AF-A0A5N1IFS9-F1
#
_entry.id   AF-A0A5N1IFS9-F1
#
_cell.length_a   1.000
_cell.length_b   1.000
_cell.length_c   1.000
_cell.angle_alpha   90.00
_cell.angle_beta   90.00
_cell.angle_gamma   90.00
#
_symmetry.space_group_name_H-M   'P 1'
#
loop_
_entity.id
_entity.type
_entity.pdbx_description
1 polymer ?
#
loop_
_entity_poly.entity_id
_entity_poly.type
_entity_poly.pdbx_seq_one_letter_code
_entity_poly.pdbx_strand_id
1 'polypeptide(L)'
;MNKLVRDKIPEFVTNAKFRKLNQDEILPALKNKIVEEANEVKDATSEENLIEELADVYTVLKAFLDFKGITEEELLKVVNDKKAFKGDFSKFLFMEKS
;
A
#
# COMPACT_ATOMS: atom_id res chain seq x y z
N MET A 1 8.76 17.09 3.41
CA MET A 1 7.57 16.40 2.86
C MET A 1 6.80 15.81 4.03
N ASN A 2 5.49 16.04 4.10
CA ASN A 2 4.65 15.48 5.18
C ASN A 2 4.09 14.14 4.70
N LYS A 3 4.25 13.08 5.49
CA LYS A 3 3.78 11.75 5.12
C LYS A 3 3.22 11.00 6.32
N LEU A 4 2.38 10.00 6.04
CA LEU A 4 1.98 9.01 7.04
C LEU A 4 3.18 8.11 7.33
N VAL A 5 3.45 7.85 8.60
CA VAL A 5 4.57 7.02 9.04
C VAL A 5 4.07 5.92 9.98
N ARG A 6 4.84 4.84 10.11
CA ARG A 6 4.59 3.81 11.13
C ARG A 6 4.61 4.45 12.52
N ASP A 7 3.77 3.93 13.40
CA ASP A 7 3.51 4.46 14.74
C ASP A 7 4.76 4.51 15.64
N LYS A 8 5.76 3.64 15.39
CA LYS A 8 7.04 3.63 16.10
C LYS A 8 8.12 4.54 15.51
N ILE A 9 7.93 5.15 14.33
CA ILE A 9 8.93 6.09 13.76
C ILE A 9 9.30 7.26 14.70
N PRO A 10 8.37 7.85 15.48
CA PRO A 10 8.71 8.88 16.46
C PRO A 10 9.72 8.45 17.53
N GLU A 11 9.89 7.14 17.79
CA GLU A 11 10.87 6.63 18.75
C GLU A 11 12.32 6.69 18.22
N PHE A 12 12.48 6.65 16.89
CA PHE A 12 13.80 6.58 16.23
C PHE A 12 14.21 7.91 15.57
N VAL A 13 13.24 8.76 15.21
CA VAL A 13 13.48 10.01 14.47
C VAL A 13 13.22 11.20 15.37
N THR A 14 14.29 11.84 15.87
CA THR A 14 14.20 12.94 16.85
C THR A 14 14.20 14.34 16.23
N ASN A 15 14.56 14.45 14.95
CA ASN A 15 14.65 15.71 14.20
C ASN A 15 13.39 16.06 13.40
N ALA A 16 12.24 15.45 13.73
CA ALA A 16 10.96 15.70 13.09
C ALA A 16 9.86 15.97 14.13
N LYS A 17 8.78 16.63 13.68
CA LYS A 17 7.57 16.83 14.50
C LYS A 17 6.51 15.83 14.08
N PHE A 18 5.85 15.22 15.07
CA PHE A 18 4.78 14.26 14.87
C PHE A 18 3.48 14.78 15.46
N ARG A 19 2.37 14.51 14.77
CA ARG A 19 1.02 14.71 15.28
C ARG A 19 0.13 13.60 14.75
N LYS A 20 -0.97 13.33 15.44
CA LYS A 20 -2.02 12.45 14.90
C LYS A 20 -2.76 13.18 13.77
N LEU A 21 -3.21 12.41 12.79
CA LEU A 21 -4.09 12.89 11.74
C LEU A 21 -5.52 13.02 12.28
N ASN A 22 -6.23 14.04 11.83
CA ASN A 22 -7.67 14.14 12.02
C ASN A 22 -8.40 13.22 11.04
N GLN A 23 -9.67 12.92 11.31
CA GLN A 23 -10.45 11.93 10.54
C GLN A 23 -10.52 12.23 9.03
N ASP A 24 -10.61 13.51 8.67
CA ASP A 24 -10.63 14.02 7.29
C ASP A 24 -9.27 13.92 6.58
N GLU A 25 -8.17 13.85 7.34
CA GLU A 25 -6.81 13.74 6.81
C GLU A 25 -6.37 12.28 6.56
N ILE A 26 -6.97 11.31 7.27
CA ILE A 26 -6.55 9.90 7.21
C ILE A 26 -6.71 9.32 5.80
N LEU A 27 -7.86 9.53 5.16
CA LEU A 27 -8.12 8.96 3.83
C LEU A 27 -7.16 9.49 2.75
N PRO A 28 -6.95 10.82 2.63
CA PRO A 28 -5.92 11.36 1.74
C PRO A 28 -4.52 10.82 2.07
N ALA A 29 -4.16 10.72 3.36
CA ALA A 29 -2.85 10.23 3.76
C ALA A 29 -2.61 8.77 3.39
N LEU A 30 -3.60 7.88 3.60
CA LEU A 30 -3.53 6.48 3.18
C LEU A 30 -3.42 6.33 1.66
N LYS A 31 -4.17 7.14 0.89
CA LYS A 31 -4.08 7.14 -0.58
C LYS A 31 -2.71 7.61 -1.08
N ASN A 32 -2.12 8.61 -0.44
CA ASN A 32 -0.77 9.05 -0.78
C ASN A 32 0.25 7.98 -0.39
N LYS A 33 0.10 7.36 0.78
CA LYS A 33 1.03 6.35 1.28
C LYS A 33 1.06 5.10 0.40
N ILE A 34 -0.08 4.60 -0.08
CA ILE A 34 -0.06 3.42 -0.97
C ILE A 34 0.63 3.71 -2.32
N VAL A 35 0.59 4.97 -2.79
CA VAL A 35 1.33 5.39 -3.99
C VAL A 35 2.82 5.56 -3.70
N GLU A 36 3.19 6.07 -2.51
CA GLU A 36 4.57 6.15 -2.04
C GLU A 36 5.22 4.75 -2.07
N GLU A 37 4.68 3.77 -1.32
CA GLU A 37 5.30 2.44 -1.25
C GLU A 37 5.28 1.70 -2.60
N ALA A 38 4.25 1.91 -3.43
CA ALA A 38 4.21 1.30 -4.76
C ALA A 38 5.30 1.87 -5.70
N ASN A 39 5.70 3.14 -5.53
CA ASN A 39 6.85 3.68 -6.23
C ASN A 39 8.16 3.14 -5.65
N GLU A 40 8.25 2.94 -4.33
CA GLU A 40 9.42 2.31 -3.70
C GLU A 40 9.60 0.86 -4.20
N VAL A 41 8.52 0.08 -4.34
CA VAL A 41 8.56 -1.25 -5.01
C VAL A 41 9.12 -1.18 -6.43
N LYS A 42 8.73 -0.15 -7.19
CA LYS A 42 9.21 0.06 -8.56
C LYS A 42 10.69 0.43 -8.59
N ASP A 43 11.15 1.19 -7.61
CA ASP A 43 12.52 1.72 -7.54
C ASP A 43 13.49 0.78 -6.78
N ALA A 44 12.98 -0.32 -6.21
CA ALA A 44 13.77 -1.30 -5.46
C ALA A 44 14.93 -1.87 -6.28
N THR A 45 16.12 -1.91 -5.68
CA THR A 45 17.38 -2.26 -6.39
C THR A 45 17.93 -3.64 -6.05
N SER A 46 17.39 -4.30 -5.02
CA SER A 46 17.75 -5.66 -4.60
C SER A 46 16.51 -6.47 -4.22
N GLU A 47 16.64 -7.79 -4.18
CA GLU A 47 15.54 -8.68 -3.78
C GLU A 47 15.12 -8.45 -2.31
N GLU A 48 16.08 -8.24 -1.42
CA GLU A 48 15.82 -7.91 -0.01
C GLU A 48 15.02 -6.61 0.11
N ASN A 49 15.47 -5.55 -0.58
CA ASN A 49 14.75 -4.29 -0.58
C ASN A 49 13.35 -4.43 -1.21
N LEU A 50 13.21 -5.17 -2.32
CA LEU A 50 11.90 -5.43 -2.93
C LEU A 50 10.92 -6.11 -1.94
N ILE A 51 11.40 -7.07 -1.15
CA ILE A 51 10.57 -7.75 -0.13
C ILE A 51 10.11 -6.76 0.95
N GLU A 52 11.00 -5.86 1.40
CA GLU A 52 10.65 -4.81 2.36
C GLU A 52 9.56 -3.88 1.81
N GLU A 53 9.74 -3.37 0.59
CA GLU A 53 8.75 -2.45 -0.01
C GLU A 53 7.40 -3.14 -0.28
N LEU A 54 7.41 -4.42 -0.66
CA LEU A 54 6.17 -5.22 -0.79
C LEU A 54 5.47 -5.40 0.58
N ALA A 55 6.23 -5.56 1.65
CA ALA A 55 5.68 -5.64 3.01
C ALA A 55 5.09 -4.30 3.47
N ASP A 56 5.69 -3.18 3.06
CA ASP A 56 5.14 -1.84 3.28
C ASP A 56 3.83 -1.63 2.52
N VAL A 57 3.77 -1.98 1.21
CA VAL A 57 2.51 -1.96 0.43
C VAL A 57 1.42 -2.81 1.12
N TYR A 58 1.76 -4.03 1.55
CA TYR A 58 0.81 -4.90 2.25
C TYR A 58 0.30 -4.28 3.55
N THR A 59 1.20 -3.68 4.34
CA THR A 59 0.85 -3.00 5.60
C THR A 59 -0.12 -1.85 5.35
N VAL A 60 0.12 -1.05 4.31
CA VAL A 60 -0.76 0.06 3.95
C VAL A 60 -2.12 -0.44 3.46
N LEU A 61 -2.16 -1.52 2.66
CA LEU A 61 -3.41 -2.16 2.25
C LEU A 61 -4.24 -2.59 3.47
N LYS A 62 -3.61 -3.27 4.43
CA LYS A 62 -4.25 -3.69 5.69
C LYS A 62 -4.81 -2.51 6.47
N ALA A 63 -4.03 -1.45 6.65
CA ALA A 63 -4.50 -0.22 7.30
C ALA A 63 -5.68 0.42 6.55
N PHE A 64 -5.71 0.34 5.22
CA PHE A 64 -6.81 0.86 4.40
C PHE A 64 -8.10 0.08 4.59
N LEU A 65 -8.01 -1.25 4.64
CA LEU A 65 -9.14 -2.14 4.91
C LEU A 65 -9.73 -1.84 6.29
N ASP A 66 -8.87 -1.78 7.32
CA ASP A 66 -9.28 -1.50 8.69
C ASP A 66 -9.94 -0.11 8.82
N PHE A 67 -9.35 0.92 8.20
CA PHE A 67 -9.93 2.28 8.19
C PHE A 67 -11.29 2.35 7.49
N LYS A 68 -11.53 1.51 6.49
CA LYS A 68 -12.80 1.44 5.76
C LYS A 68 -13.79 0.44 6.34
N GLY A 69 -13.41 -0.35 7.33
CA GLY A 69 -14.22 -1.45 7.84
C GLY A 69 -14.48 -2.53 6.78
N ILE A 70 -13.57 -2.69 5.82
CA ILE A 70 -13.67 -3.73 4.79
C ILE A 70 -12.94 -4.96 5.30
N THR A 71 -13.63 -6.09 5.31
CA THR A 71 -13.04 -7.37 5.71
C THR A 71 -12.16 -7.93 4.59
N GLU A 72 -11.20 -8.78 4.96
CA GLU A 72 -10.41 -9.51 3.95
C GLU A 72 -11.28 -10.40 3.06
N GLU A 73 -12.34 -11.01 3.61
CA GLU A 73 -13.26 -11.84 2.86
C GLU A 73 -13.97 -11.05 1.75
N GLU A 74 -14.46 -9.85 2.06
CA GLU A 74 -15.08 -8.97 1.07
C GLU A 74 -14.10 -8.59 -0.05
N LEU A 75 -12.85 -8.27 0.30
CA LEU A 75 -11.81 -7.99 -0.70
C LEU A 75 -11.52 -9.22 -1.56
N LEU A 76 -11.32 -10.38 -0.94
CA LEU A 76 -10.97 -11.62 -1.62
C LEU A 76 -12.09 -12.11 -2.54
N LYS A 77 -13.36 -11.90 -2.16
CA LYS A 77 -14.49 -12.15 -3.06
C LYS A 77 -14.34 -11.37 -4.35
N VAL A 78 -14.05 -10.07 -4.29
CA VAL A 78 -13.85 -9.23 -5.47
C VAL A 78 -12.61 -9.65 -6.28
N VAL A 79 -11.53 -10.04 -5.60
CA VAL A 79 -10.32 -10.57 -6.26
C VAL A 79 -10.64 -11.85 -7.05
N ASN A 80 -11.36 -12.79 -6.45
CA ASN A 80 -11.74 -14.06 -7.08
C ASN A 80 -12.72 -13.85 -8.24
N ASP A 81 -13.71 -12.98 -8.09
CA ASP A 81 -14.66 -12.62 -9.15
C ASP A 81 -13.91 -12.03 -10.37
N LYS A 82 -12.91 -11.15 -10.13
CA LYS A 82 -12.04 -10.62 -11.20
C LYS A 82 -11.16 -11.69 -11.82
N LYS A 83 -10.58 -12.59 -11.03
CA LYS A 83 -9.75 -13.70 -11.52
C LYS A 83 -10.54 -14.66 -12.40
N ALA A 84 -11.77 -15.00 -12.02
CA ALA A 84 -12.64 -15.85 -12.82
C ALA A 84 -13.04 -15.20 -14.15
N PHE A 85 -13.31 -13.89 -14.14
CA PHE A 85 -13.77 -13.17 -15.34
C PHE A 85 -12.64 -12.72 -16.27
N LYS A 86 -11.51 -12.25 -15.73
CA LYS A 86 -10.40 -11.63 -16.49
C LYS A 86 -9.10 -12.43 -16.48
N GLY A 87 -9.03 -13.51 -15.71
CA GLY A 87 -7.76 -14.14 -15.36
C GLY A 87 -6.98 -13.32 -14.33
N ASP A 88 -5.74 -13.74 -14.09
CA ASP A 88 -4.77 -13.06 -13.24
C ASP A 88 -3.47 -12.76 -14.01
N PHE A 89 -2.48 -12.22 -13.32
CA PHE A 89 -1.20 -11.87 -13.94
C PHE A 89 -0.23 -13.05 -14.10
N SER A 90 -0.68 -14.30 -13.92
CA SER A 90 0.18 -15.51 -14.00
C SER A 90 0.84 -15.73 -15.36
N LYS A 91 0.27 -15.16 -16.43
CA LYS A 91 0.82 -15.24 -17.79
C LYS A 91 1.78 -14.10 -18.14
N PHE A 92 1.94 -13.09 -17.28
CA PHE A 92 2.82 -11.94 -17.48
C PHE A 92 2.70 -11.28 -18.86
N LEU A 93 1.47 -11.12 -19.35
CA LEU A 93 1.21 -10.55 -20.67
C LEU A 93 1.38 -9.02 -20.64
N PHE A 94 2.15 -8.47 -21.58
CA PHE A 94 2.26 -7.04 -21.84
C PHE A 94 1.43 -6.66 -23.07
N MET A 95 0.65 -5.59 -22.98
CA MET A 95 -0.22 -5.13 -24.09
C MET A 95 0.45 -3.98 -24.84
N GLU A 96 0.70 -4.17 -26.13
CA GLU A 96 1.22 -3.13 -27.03
C GLU A 96 0.10 -2.67 -27.99
N LYS A 97 -0.04 -1.35 -28.17
CA LYS A 97 -1.00 -0.79 -29.14
C LYS A 97 -0.36 -0.80 -30.53
N SER A 98 -1.10 -1.28 -31.53
CA SER A 98 -0.76 -1.14 -32.95
C SER A 98 -1.16 0.23 -33.49
#